data_AF-A0A3C0L296-F1
#
_entry.id   AF-A0A3C0L296-F1
#
_cell.length_a   1.000
_cell.length_b   1.000
_cell.length_c   1.000
_cell.angle_alpha   90.00
_cell.angle_beta   90.00
_cell.angle_gamma   90.00
#
_symmetry.space_group_name_H-M   'P 1'
#
loop_
_entity.id
_entity.type
_entity.pdbx_description
1 polymer ?
#
loop_
_entity_poly.entity_id
_entity_poly.type
_entity_poly.pdbx_seq_one_letter_code
_entity_poly.pdbx_strand_id
1 'polypeptide(L)' 'DCQSGQIMTAAALLDENPSPTEAEIDTALSGNICRCGCYPRIKKAVLAASSAQPLFRNAALAQEA' A
#
# COMPACT_ATOMS: atom_id res chain seq x y z
N ASP A 1 16.22 5.49 -5.26
CA ASP A 1 14.95 5.40 -6.00
C ASP A 1 13.81 5.37 -4.98
N CYS A 2 12.68 6.03 -5.24
CA CYS A 2 11.61 6.18 -4.22
C CYS A 2 10.62 5.01 -4.18
N GLN A 3 10.59 4.18 -5.23
CA GLN A 3 9.56 3.16 -5.44
C GLN A 3 9.56 2.06 -4.38
N SER A 4 10.74 1.60 -3.95
CA SER A 4 10.84 0.56 -2.92
C SER A 4 10.27 1.03 -1.58
N GLY A 5 10.59 2.24 -1.14
CA GLY A 5 10.03 2.83 0.08
C GLY A 5 8.50 2.96 -0.01
N GLN A 6 7.99 3.44 -1.14
CA GLN A 6 6.56 3.55 -1.40
C GLN A 6 5.85 2.19 -1.32
N ILE A 7 6.41 1.14 -1.93
CA ILE A 7 5.84 -0.22 -1.91
C ILE A 7 5.81 -0.79 -0.49
N MET A 8 6.92 -0.69 0.26
CA MET A 8 6.99 -1.28 1.61
C MET A 8 6.07 -0.57 2.60
N THR A 9 6.00 0.77 2.55
CA THR A 9 5.08 1.53 3.41
C THR A 9 3.62 1.28 3.02
N ALA A 10 3.31 1.19 1.73
CA ALA A 10 1.96 0.83 1.28
C ALA A 10 1.57 -0.60 1.72
N ALA A 11 2.50 -1.56 1.63
CA ALA A 11 2.25 -2.93 2.08
C ALA A 11 1.97 -2.99 3.60
N ALA A 12 2.77 -2.28 4.40
CA ALA A 12 2.54 -2.18 5.84
C ALA A 12 1.18 -1.52 6.16
N LEU A 13 0.86 -0.41 5.49
CA LEU A 13 -0.44 0.26 5.64
C LEU A 13 -1.60 -0.69 5.32
N LEU A 14 -1.51 -1.47 4.24
CA LEU A 14 -2.59 -2.37 3.81
C LEU A 14 -2.72 -3.63 4.67
N ASP A 15 -1.64 -4.05 5.33
CA ASP A 15 -1.67 -5.14 6.30
C ASP A 15 -2.42 -4.72 7.59
N GLU A 16 -2.17 -3.49 8.05
CA GLU A 16 -2.83 -2.92 9.23
C GLU A 16 -4.26 -2.41 8.94
N ASN A 17 -4.45 -1.74 7.81
CA ASN A 17 -5.71 -1.16 7.37
C ASN A 17 -5.97 -1.55 5.89
N PRO A 18 -6.72 -2.65 5.65
CA PRO A 18 -7.03 -3.12 4.30
C PRO A 18 -7.89 -2.17 3.45
N SER A 19 -8.56 -1.19 4.08
CA SER A 19 -9.47 -0.25 3.40
C SER A 19 -9.16 1.20 3.80
N PRO A 20 -7.93 1.70 3.55
CA PRO A 20 -7.53 3.03 3.96
C PRO A 20 -8.20 4.09 3.08
N THR A 21 -8.47 5.24 3.67
CA THR A 21 -8.90 6.44 2.96
C THR A 21 -7.72 7.09 2.24
N GLU A 22 -8.03 7.96 1.29
CA GLU A 22 -7.03 8.74 0.57
C GLU A 22 -6.10 9.56 1.49
N ALA A 23 -6.65 10.13 2.56
CA ALA A 23 -5.89 10.94 3.51
C ALA A 23 -4.94 10.11 4.38
N GLU A 24 -5.34 8.89 4.72
CA GLU A 24 -4.48 7.95 5.46
C GLU A 24 -3.32 7.47 4.58
N ILE A 25 -3.57 7.20 3.29
CA ILE A 25 -2.51 6.90 2.32
C ILE A 25 -1.54 8.07 2.24
N ASP A 26 -2.04 9.31 2.15
CA ASP A 26 -1.19 10.50 2.09
C ASP A 26 -0.33 10.69 3.33
N THR A 27 -0.91 10.41 4.50
CA THR A 27 -0.19 10.49 5.77
C THR A 27 0.88 9.41 5.84
N ALA A 28 0.56 8.16 5.51
CA ALA A 28 1.48 7.03 5.55
C ALA A 28 2.66 7.21 4.60
N LEU A 29 2.41 7.69 3.37
CA LEU A 29 3.45 7.82 2.34
C LEU A 29 4.26 9.13 2.42
N SER A 30 3.92 10.04 3.34
CA SER A 30 4.56 11.36 3.48
C SER A 30 6.07 11.31 3.70
N GLY A 31 6.58 10.25 4.35
CA GLY A 31 8.02 10.02 4.53
C GLY A 31 8.76 9.54 3.28
N ASN A 32 8.05 9.10 2.24
CA ASN A 32 8.63 8.56 1.01
C ASN A 32 8.64 9.62 -0.10
N ILE A 33 9.66 10.48 -0.12
CA ILE A 33 9.71 11.61 -1.07
C ILE A 33 9.83 11.13 -2.52
N CYS A 34 8.89 11.55 -3.38
CA CYS A 34 8.88 11.27 -4.81
C CYS A 34 9.33 12.48 -5.64
N ARG A 35 10.49 12.40 -6.31
CA ARG A 35 11.01 13.51 -7.15
C ARG A 35 10.57 13.45 -8.60
N CYS A 36 10.14 12.29 -9.10
CA CYS A 36 9.69 12.11 -10.48
C CYS A 36 8.21 12.52 -10.70
N GLY A 37 7.52 13.01 -9.67
CA GLY A 37 6.13 13.49 -9.78
C GLY A 37 5.09 12.39 -9.96
N CYS A 38 5.44 11.12 -9.69
CA CYS A 38 4.56 9.97 -9.90
C CYS A 38 3.64 9.67 -8.71
N TYR A 39 3.70 10.47 -7.64
CA TYR A 39 2.94 10.27 -6.42
C TYR A 39 1.42 10.05 -6.64
N PRO A 40 0.72 10.79 -7.53
CA PRO A 40 -0.70 10.52 -7.80
C PRO A 40 -0.97 9.13 -8.38
N ARG A 41 -0.02 8.55 -9.13
CA ARG A 41 -0.14 7.18 -9.66
C ARG A 41 0.09 6.13 -8.57
N ILE A 42 1.03 6.39 -7.66
CA ILE A 42 1.28 5.54 -6.50
C ILE A 42 0.03 5.48 -5.62
N LYS A 43 -0.55 6.64 -5.25
CA LYS A 43 -1.78 6.70 -4.47
C LYS A 43 -2.93 5.90 -5.09
N LYS A 44 -3.14 6.04 -6.41
CA LYS A 44 -4.14 5.24 -7.15
C LYS A 44 -3.85 3.75 -7.11
N ALA A 45 -2.58 3.35 -7.18
CA ALA A 45 -2.19 1.94 -7.08
C ALA A 45 -2.50 1.36 -5.69
N VAL A 46 -2.27 2.13 -4.62
CA VAL A 46 -2.60 1.71 -3.24
C VAL A 46 -4.12 1.56 -3.06
N LEU A 47 -4.92 2.52 -3.54
CA LEU A 47 -6.39 2.42 -3.55
C LEU A 47 -6.89 1.23 -4.37
N ALA A 48 -6.27 0.94 -5.51
CA ALA A 48 -6.60 -0.23 -6.29
C ALA A 48 -6.28 -1.51 -5.50
N ALA A 49 -5.12 -1.57 -4.86
CA ALA A 49 -4.69 -2.70 -4.04
C ALA A 49 -5.55 -2.90 -2.78
N SER A 50 -6.11 -1.84 -2.18
CA SER A 50 -7.06 -1.97 -1.06
C SER A 50 -8.41 -2.55 -1.49
N SER A 51 -8.81 -2.32 -2.75
CA SER A 51 -10.02 -2.90 -3.32
C SER A 51 -9.82 -4.29 -3.93
N ALA A 52 -8.59 -4.63 -4.31
CA ALA A 52 -8.24 -5.91 -4.89
C ALA A 52 -7.93 -6.93 -3.78
N GLN A 53 -8.61 -8.08 -3.77
CA GLN A 53 -8.15 -9.20 -2.95
C GLN A 53 -6.70 -9.53 -3.30
N PRO A 54 -5.81 -9.78 -2.31
CA PRO A 54 -4.40 -9.95 -2.62
C PRO A 54 -4.21 -11.27 -3.37
N LEU A 55 -3.62 -11.21 -4.56
CA LEU A 55 -3.32 -12.37 -5.42
C LEU A 55 -2.35 -13.39 -4.75
N PHE A 56 -1.75 -13.02 -3.62
CA PHE A 56 -0.80 -13.85 -2.86
C PHE A 56 -1.18 -14.08 -1.39
N ARG A 57 -2.41 -13.77 -0.95
CA ARG A 57 -2.86 -14.10 0.42
C ARG A 57 -3.24 -15.58 0.49
N ASN A 58 -2.24 -16.46 0.40
CA ASN A 58 -2.28 -17.88 0.76
C ASN A 58 -0.86 -18.34 1.11
N ALA A 59 -0.48 -18.19 2.38
CA ALA A 59 0.58 -19.01 2.99
C ALA A 59 0.52 -19.03 4.53
N ALA A 60 0.03 -17.97 5.21
CA ALA A 60 0.12 -17.90 6.68
C ALA A 60 -1.21 -18.01 7.46
N LEU A 61 -2.38 -17.79 6.84
CA LEU A 61 -3.67 -17.80 7.55
C LEU A 61 -4.61 -18.96 7.18
N ALA A 62 -4.13 -19.92 6.38
CA ALA A 62 -4.85 -21.15 6.05
C ALA A 62 -4.41 -22.37 6.88
N GLN A 63 -3.58 -22.17 7.92
CA GLN A 63 -3.01 -23.25 8.73
C GLN A 63 -3.43 -23.24 10.21
N GLU A 64 -4.44 -22.43 10.58
CA GLU A 64 -5.07 -22.46 11.90
C GLU A 64 -6.59 -22.18 11.80
N ALA A 65 -7.34 -23.11 11.18
CA ALA A 65 -8.78 -23.32 11.39
C ALA A 65 -9.21 -24.70 10.87
#